data_AF-Q93T57-F1
#
_entry.id   AF-Q93T57-F1
#
_cell.length_a   1.000
_cell.length_b   1.000
_cell.length_c   1.000
_cell.angle_alpha   90.00
_cell.angle_beta   90.00
_cell.angle_gamma   90.00
#
_symmetry.space_group_name_H-M   'P 1'
#
loop_
_entity.id
_entity.type
_entity.pdbx_description
1 polymer ?
#
loop_
_entity_poly.entity_id
_entity_poly.type
_entity_poly.pdbx_seq_one_letter_code
_entity_poly.pdbx_strand_id
1 'polypeptide(L)' 'MAEKRTRLADTVRKGQTAQKKKPVAVADTFANKDAVLDRRTTIYLSQDNWKALKLRSVEEDKNLSELINDLATDYLSTK' A
#
# COMPACT_ATOMS: atom_id res chain seq x y z
N MET A 1 -27.45 9.19 -5.52
CA MET A 1 -26.49 8.98 -4.42
C MET A 1 -26.55 7.52 -4.04
N ALA A 2 -25.53 6.71 -4.36
CA ALA A 2 -25.54 5.29 -3.98
C ALA A 2 -25.21 5.17 -2.50
N GLU A 3 -26.12 4.59 -1.70
CA GLU A 3 -25.91 4.33 -0.28
C GLU A 3 -24.69 3.41 -0.09
N LYS A 4 -23.63 3.96 0.53
CA LYS A 4 -22.46 3.17 0.95
C LYS A 4 -22.85 2.30 2.14
N ARG A 5 -23.36 1.10 1.87
CA ARG A 5 -23.55 0.06 2.89
C ARG A 5 -22.17 -0.49 3.28
N THR A 6 -21.56 0.10 4.30
CA THR A 6 -20.37 -0.48 4.95
C THR A 6 -20.78 -1.74 5.69
N ARG A 7 -20.60 -2.91 5.08
CA ARG A 7 -20.96 -4.18 5.71
C ARG A 7 -19.85 -4.60 6.67
N LEU A 8 -20.23 -5.07 7.86
CA LEU A 8 -19.31 -5.73 8.79
C LEU A 8 -18.56 -6.89 8.12
N ALA A 9 -19.17 -7.56 7.14
CA ALA A 9 -18.53 -8.59 6.34
C ALA A 9 -17.35 -8.09 5.48
N ASP A 10 -17.33 -6.81 5.09
CA ASP A 10 -16.23 -6.23 4.29
C ASP A 10 -15.03 -5.85 5.17
N THR A 11 -15.26 -5.64 6.47
CA THR A 11 -14.21 -5.31 7.46
C THR A 11 -13.64 -6.56 8.12
N VAL A 12 -14.49 -7.55 8.42
CA VAL A 12 -14.07 -8.84 8.97
C VAL A 12 -13.73 -9.79 7.82
N ARG A 13 -12.46 -9.82 7.41
CA ARG A 13 -12.00 -10.81 6.40
C ARG A 13 -12.25 -12.21 6.92
N LYS A 14 -13.15 -12.93 6.25
CA LYS A 14 -13.42 -14.36 6.46
C LYS A 14 -12.09 -15.13 6.32
N GLY A 15 -11.55 -15.63 7.43
CA GLY A 15 -10.38 -16.52 7.42
C GLY A 15 -9.05 -15.98 7.96
N GLN A 16 -8.95 -14.75 8.49
CA GLN A 16 -7.76 -14.37 9.25
C GLN A 16 -7.85 -14.93 10.68
N THR A 17 -7.46 -16.19 10.87
CA THR A 17 -6.88 -16.58 12.15
C THR A 17 -5.67 -15.68 12.36
N ALA A 18 -5.67 -14.87 13.42
CA ALA A 18 -4.48 -14.13 13.81
C ALA A 18 -3.36 -15.16 13.96
N GLN A 19 -2.46 -15.25 12.98
CA GLN A 19 -1.29 -16.08 13.10
C GLN A 19 -0.56 -15.55 14.33
N LYS A 20 -0.57 -16.33 15.42
CA LYS A 20 0.19 -16.02 16.62
C LYS A 20 1.66 -16.04 16.21
N LYS A 21 2.17 -14.88 15.80
CA LYS A 21 3.59 -14.70 15.49
C LYS A 21 4.35 -15.00 16.78
N LYS A 22 5.45 -15.76 16.65
CA LYS A 22 6.34 -16.01 17.78
C LYS A 22 6.80 -14.65 18.33
N PRO A 23 6.81 -14.45 19.66
CA PRO A 23 7.27 -13.20 20.24
C PRO A 23 8.72 -12.93 19.81
N VAL A 24 8.96 -11.73 19.28
CA VAL A 24 10.26 -11.27 18.79
C VAL A 24 10.82 -10.28 19.81
N ALA A 25 12.13 -10.35 20.07
CA ALA A 25 12.78 -9.40 20.95
C ALA A 25 12.72 -7.97 20.36
N VAL A 26 12.61 -6.98 21.23
CA VAL A 26 12.49 -5.56 20.82
C VAL A 26 13.69 -5.13 19.98
N ALA A 27 14.91 -5.56 20.35
CA ALA A 27 16.14 -5.28 19.60
C ALA A 27 16.08 -5.82 18.15
N ASP A 28 15.56 -7.04 17.98
CA ASP A 28 15.43 -7.68 16.66
C ASP A 28 14.33 -7.05 15.80
N THR A 29 13.37 -6.36 16.42
CA THR A 29 12.32 -5.61 15.71
C THR A 29 12.89 -4.38 15.00
N PHE A 30 13.88 -3.73 15.60
CA PHE A 30 14.57 -2.57 15.02
C PHE A 30 15.74 -2.97 14.12
N ALA A 31 16.34 -4.15 14.34
CA ALA A 31 17.45 -4.67 13.55
C ALA A 31 17.05 -5.41 12.27
N ASN A 32 15.76 -5.70 12.07
CA ASN A 32 15.25 -6.29 10.82
C ASN A 32 15.49 -5.33 9.64
N LYS A 33 16.64 -5.51 8.99
CA LYS A 33 17.04 -4.87 7.72
C LYS A 33 16.26 -5.40 6.52
N ASP A 34 15.58 -6.54 6.68
CA ASP A 34 14.57 -6.99 5.76
C ASP A 34 13.34 -6.10 5.97
N ALA A 35 13.36 -4.92 5.35
CA ALA A 35 12.23 -4.04 5.28
C ALA A 35 11.06 -4.86 4.75
N VAL A 36 10.16 -5.26 5.64
CA VAL A 36 8.93 -5.95 5.27
C VAL A 36 8.22 -5.03 4.29
N LEU A 37 8.23 -5.39 3.00
CA LEU A 37 7.62 -4.66 1.88
C LEU A 37 6.09 -4.49 2.02
N ASP A 38 5.52 -4.94 3.14
CA ASP A 38 4.11 -4.81 3.48
C ASP A 38 3.77 -3.48 4.19
N ARG A 39 4.77 -2.60 4.42
CA ARG A 39 4.51 -1.25 4.96
C ARG A 39 3.80 -0.39 3.92
N ARG A 40 2.51 -0.12 4.13
CA ARG A 40 1.70 0.79 3.31
C ARG A 40 1.77 2.20 3.85
N THR A 41 2.10 3.16 2.99
CA THR A 41 2.15 4.58 3.33
C THR A 41 0.97 5.30 2.69
N THR A 42 0.22 6.06 3.49
CA THR A 42 -0.83 6.95 2.99
C THR A 42 -0.18 8.22 2.47
N ILE A 43 -0.45 8.60 1.23
CA ILE A 43 0.01 9.86 0.62
C ILE A 43 -1.18 10.72 0.21
N TYR A 44 -1.01 12.03 0.30
CA TYR A 44 -2.02 13.00 -0.13
C TYR A 44 -1.58 13.60 -1.46
N LEU A 45 -2.49 13.56 -2.44
CA LEU A 45 -2.26 14.05 -3.80
C LEU A 45 -3.34 15.06 -4.15
N SER A 46 -3.01 16.01 -5.03
CA SER A 46 -4.02 16.87 -5.64
C SER A 46 -5.00 16.03 -6.47
N GLN A 47 -6.21 16.56 -6.68
CA GLN A 47 -7.24 15.87 -7.45
C GLN A 47 -6.77 15.54 -8.88
N ASP A 48 -6.01 16.45 -9.50
CA ASP A 48 -5.52 16.28 -10.87
C ASP A 48 -4.46 15.18 -10.93
N ASN A 49 -3.51 15.16 -9.99
CA ASN A 49 -2.50 14.11 -9.89
C ASN A 49 -3.14 12.74 -9.65
N TRP A 50 -4.20 12.69 -8.84
CA TRP A 50 -4.94 11.45 -8.59
C TRP A 50 -5.64 10.91 -9.83
N LYS A 51 -6.23 11.80 -10.64
CA LYS A 51 -6.85 11.41 -11.92
C LYS A 51 -5.81 10.89 -12.91
N ALA A 52 -4.69 11.60 -13.05
CA ALA A 52 -3.60 11.21 -13.93
C ALA A 52 -3.03 9.84 -13.56
N LEU A 53 -2.80 9.59 -12.25
CA LEU A 53 -2.34 8.30 -11.75
C LEU A 53 -3.31 7.16 -12.06
N LYS A 54 -4.62 7.39 -11.92
CA LYS A 54 -5.63 6.37 -12.23
C LYS A 54 -5.71 6.04 -13.72
N LEU A 55 -5.64 7.06 -14.58
CA LEU A 55 -5.64 6.85 -16.03
C LEU A 55 -4.44 6.01 -16.44
N ARG A 56 -3.24 6.40 -15.97
CA ARG A 56 -2.00 5.68 -16.24
C ARG A 56 -2.00 4.24 -15.72
N SER A 57 -2.63 3.99 -14.57
CA SER A 57 -2.81 2.63 -14.01
C SER A 57 -3.63 1.73 -14.92
N VAL A 58 -4.65 2.27 -15.60
CA VAL A 58 -5.46 1.50 -16.56
C VAL A 58 -4.71 1.30 -17.87
N GLU A 59 -3.96 2.31 -18.33
CA GLU A 59 -3.19 2.24 -19.59
C GLU A 59 -2.03 1.26 -19.52
N GLU A 60 -1.30 1.22 -18.40
CA GLU A 60 -0.13 0.35 -18.21
C GLU A 60 -0.47 -1.03 -17.62
N ASP A 61 -1.74 -1.30 -17.29
CA ASP A 61 -2.21 -2.49 -16.55
C ASP A 61 -1.37 -2.77 -15.30
N LYS A 62 -1.01 -1.70 -14.58
CA LYS A 62 -0.18 -1.73 -13.37
C LYS A 62 -0.95 -1.26 -12.14
N ASN A 63 -0.56 -1.77 -10.99
CA ASN A 63 -1.10 -1.28 -9.72
C ASN A 63 -0.54 0.12 -9.40
N LEU A 64 -1.33 0.95 -8.72
CA LEU A 64 -0.92 2.28 -8.28
C LEU A 64 0.36 2.25 -7.44
N SER A 65 0.54 1.22 -6.60
CA SER A 65 1.75 1.08 -5.79
C SER A 65 3.00 0.85 -6.65
N GLU A 66 2.89 0.08 -7.73
CA GLU A 66 3.99 -0.20 -8.66
C GLU A 66 4.34 1.07 -9.43
N LEU A 67 3.34 1.78 -9.94
CA LEU A 67 3.53 3.07 -10.62
C LEU A 67 4.20 4.12 -9.73
N ILE A 68 3.80 4.23 -8.46
CA ILE A 68 4.42 5.15 -7.52
C ILE A 68 5.87 4.73 -7.23
N ASN A 69 6.14 3.43 -7.14
CA ASN A 69 7.49 2.94 -6.91
C ASN A 69 8.41 3.21 -8.10
N ASP A 70 7.93 3.00 -9.33
CA ASP A 70 8.65 3.35 -10.56
C ASP A 70 8.99 4.85 -10.56
N LEU A 71 7.98 5.71 -10.34
CA LEU A 71 8.18 7.17 -10.27
C LEU A 71 9.17 7.60 -9.18
N ALA A 72 9.10 6.98 -8.00
CA ALA A 72 10.01 7.28 -6.90
C ALA A 72 11.45 6.83 -7.23
N THR A 73 11.60 5.68 -7.88
CA THR A 73 12.90 5.14 -8.30
C THR A 73 13.53 6.03 -9.38
N ASP A 74 12.73 6.45 -10.37
CA ASP A 74 13.16 7.40 -11.40
C ASP A 74 13.60 8.73 -10.79
N TYR A 75 12.82 9.28 -9.85
CA TYR A 75 13.16 10.53 -9.15
C TYR A 75 14.45 10.41 -8.31
N LEU A 76 14.64 9.29 -7.62
CA LEU A 76 15.83 9.06 -6.79
C LEU A 76 17.08 8.78 -7.62
N SER A 77 16.93 8.16 -8.80
CA SER A 77 18.06 7.87 -9.70
C SER A 77 18.49 9.08 -10.55
N THR A 78 17.60 10.05 -10.76
CA THR A 78 17.93 11.32 -11.44
C THR A 78 18.53 12.38 -10.50
N LYS A 79 18.74 12.05 -9.22
CA LYS A 79 19.22 12.95 -8.17
C LYS A 79 20.62 12.57 -7.72
#